data_AF-A0A1F7AXJ3-F1
#
_entry.id   AF-A0A1F7AXJ3-F1
#
_cell.length_a   1.000
_cell.length_b   1.000
_cell.length_c   1.000
_cell.angle_alpha   90.00
_cell.angle_beta   90.00
_cell.angle_gamma   90.00
#
_symmetry.space_group_name_H-M   'P 1'
#
loop_
_entity.id
_entity.type
_entity.pdbx_description
1 polymer ?
#
loop_
_entity_poly.entity_id
_entity_poly.type
_entity_poly.pdbx_seq_one_letter_code
_entity_poly.pdbx_strand_id
1 'polypeptide(L)'
;MIILDANVWIAFFNKDDSQHKKAVTIFECIGEIVHMPEYVLIEILTILKLKVNKKVVSNFLEFLNDCLGVEIFYTQRDVLKKVMYFFGRKYYQKLSFVDQYLLYLSKYAKIITFDKALNRALRDQEKSEFEINDNEVFKENKFIKEANEFSKYLDSTNYE
;
A
#
# COMPACT_ATOMS: atom_id res chain seq x y z
N MET A 1 7.63 0.90 -14.06
CA MET A 1 7.51 0.13 -12.80
C MET A 1 6.07 -0.29 -12.62
N ILE A 2 5.83 -1.57 -12.38
CA ILE A 2 4.51 -2.11 -12.04
C ILE A 2 4.52 -2.53 -10.57
N ILE A 3 3.48 -2.16 -9.84
CA ILE A 3 3.21 -2.63 -8.48
C ILE A 3 1.85 -3.30 -8.48
N LEU A 4 1.78 -4.52 -7.96
CA LEU A 4 0.53 -5.22 -7.71
C LEU A 4 0.14 -5.02 -6.25
N ASP A 5 -1.09 -4.62 -6.03
CA ASP A 5 -1.71 -4.52 -4.70
C ASP A 5 -1.86 -5.92 -4.06
N ALA A 6 -1.95 -5.97 -2.73
CA ALA A 6 -2.05 -7.20 -1.95
C ALA A 6 -3.22 -8.07 -2.40
N ASN A 7 -4.38 -7.47 -2.74
CA ASN A 7 -5.55 -8.22 -3.19
C ASN A 7 -5.34 -9.00 -4.50
N VAL A 8 -4.42 -8.56 -5.38
CA VAL A 8 -4.08 -9.26 -6.62
C VAL A 8 -3.24 -10.49 -6.31
N TRP A 9 -2.22 -10.33 -5.46
CA TRP A 9 -1.38 -11.43 -4.98
C TRP A 9 -2.19 -12.48 -4.21
N ILE A 10 -3.04 -12.03 -3.29
CA ILE A 10 -3.88 -12.93 -2.49
C ILE A 10 -4.80 -13.73 -3.41
N ALA A 11 -5.46 -13.08 -4.38
CA ALA A 11 -6.29 -13.77 -5.36
C ALA A 11 -5.49 -14.75 -6.22
N PHE A 12 -4.25 -14.43 -6.61
CA PHE A 12 -3.40 -15.35 -7.36
C PHE A 12 -3.05 -16.61 -6.56
N PHE A 13 -2.70 -16.48 -5.28
CA PHE A 13 -2.31 -17.63 -4.45
C PHE A 13 -3.49 -18.39 -3.84
N ASN A 14 -4.66 -17.74 -3.69
CA ASN A 14 -5.88 -18.35 -3.19
C ASN A 14 -6.77 -18.83 -4.34
N LYS A 15 -6.74 -20.14 -4.64
CA LYS A 15 -7.51 -20.75 -5.75
C LYS A 15 -9.03 -20.59 -5.61
N ASP A 16 -9.52 -20.45 -4.38
CA ASP A 16 -10.94 -20.29 -4.09
C ASP A 16 -11.38 -18.81 -4.13
N ASP A 17 -10.46 -17.87 -4.37
CA ASP A 17 -10.80 -16.47 -4.53
C ASP A 17 -11.60 -16.25 -5.81
N SER A 18 -12.70 -15.51 -5.71
CA SER A 18 -13.55 -15.16 -6.86
C SER A 18 -12.79 -14.46 -8.00
N GLN A 19 -11.69 -13.78 -7.68
CA GLN A 19 -10.84 -13.06 -8.62
C GLN A 19 -9.62 -13.86 -9.07
N HIS A 20 -9.46 -15.12 -8.63
CA HIS A 20 -8.28 -15.95 -8.92
C HIS A 20 -7.96 -16.02 -10.41
N LYS A 21 -8.95 -16.32 -11.25
CA LYS A 21 -8.77 -16.37 -12.72
C LYS A 21 -8.26 -15.05 -13.29
N LYS A 22 -8.78 -13.92 -12.80
CA LYS A 22 -8.35 -12.59 -13.23
C LYS A 22 -6.91 -12.32 -12.80
N ALA A 23 -6.53 -12.75 -11.61
CA ALA A 23 -5.16 -12.63 -11.12
C ALA A 23 -4.20 -13.48 -11.96
N VAL A 24 -4.55 -14.74 -12.28
CA VAL A 24 -3.74 -15.60 -13.16
C VAL A 24 -3.46 -14.92 -14.51
N THR A 25 -4.49 -14.38 -15.18
CA THR A 25 -4.30 -13.65 -16.44
C THR A 25 -3.39 -12.43 -16.30
N ILE A 26 -3.46 -11.70 -15.18
CA ILE A 26 -2.54 -10.59 -14.92
C ILE A 26 -1.10 -11.08 -14.87
N PHE A 27 -0.83 -12.16 -14.13
CA PHE A 27 0.52 -12.74 -14.03
C PHE A 27 1.03 -13.27 -15.38
N GLU A 28 0.16 -13.87 -16.20
CA GLU A 28 0.52 -14.34 -17.55
C GLU A 28 0.86 -13.18 -18.52
N CYS A 29 0.28 -12.00 -18.30
CA CYS A 29 0.48 -10.82 -19.16
C CYS A 29 1.61 -9.88 -18.70
N ILE A 30 2.11 -10.03 -17.47
CA ILE A 30 3.21 -9.18 -16.98
C ILE A 30 4.53 -9.68 -17.57
N GLY A 31 5.08 -8.90 -18.49
CA GLY A 31 6.39 -9.17 -19.12
C GLY A 31 7.56 -8.41 -18.50
N GLU A 32 7.36 -7.73 -17.38
CA GLU A 32 8.34 -6.85 -16.74
C GLU A 32 8.41 -7.11 -15.23
N ILE A 33 9.49 -6.66 -14.57
CA ILE A 33 9.74 -6.90 -13.14
C ILE A 33 8.64 -6.24 -12.30
N VAL A 34 8.00 -7.03 -11.44
CA VAL A 34 7.02 -6.53 -10.47
C VAL A 34 7.74 -6.02 -9.24
N HIS A 35 7.49 -4.78 -8.86
CA HIS A 35 8.08 -4.20 -7.66
C HIS A 35 7.08 -4.33 -6.51
N MET A 36 7.55 -4.87 -5.39
CA MET A 36 6.73 -5.13 -4.20
C MET A 36 7.22 -4.27 -3.04
N PRO A 37 6.46 -3.22 -2.66
CA PRO A 37 6.74 -2.51 -1.42
C PRO A 37 6.56 -3.42 -0.20
N GLU A 38 7.32 -3.17 0.87
CA GLU A 38 7.27 -3.98 2.08
C GLU A 38 5.89 -3.98 2.76
N TYR A 39 5.12 -2.89 2.61
CA TYR A 39 3.76 -2.80 3.16
C TYR A 39 2.77 -3.76 2.48
N VAL A 40 2.90 -3.92 1.16
CA VAL A 40 2.12 -4.89 0.39
C VAL A 40 2.49 -6.31 0.81
N LEU A 41 3.78 -6.59 0.97
CA LEU A 41 4.26 -7.89 1.46
C LEU A 41 3.66 -8.24 2.83
N ILE A 42 3.67 -7.28 3.76
CA ILE A 42 3.13 -7.45 5.12
C ILE A 42 1.63 -7.77 5.05
N GLU A 43 0.85 -7.07 4.24
CA GLU A 43 -0.58 -7.34 4.09
C GLU A 43 -0.84 -8.73 3.48
N ILE A 44 -0.10 -9.12 2.44
CA ILE A 44 -0.24 -10.44 1.81
C ILE A 44 0.01 -11.54 2.84
N LEU A 45 1.15 -11.49 3.54
CA LEU A 45 1.51 -12.50 4.54
C LEU A 45 0.49 -12.58 5.67
N THR A 46 -0.01 -11.42 6.12
CA THR A 46 -1.04 -11.33 7.16
C THR A 46 -2.34 -11.99 6.69
N ILE A 47 -2.83 -11.62 5.51
CA ILE A 47 -4.11 -12.13 5.01
C ILE A 47 -4.02 -13.62 4.64
N LEU A 48 -2.99 -14.06 3.93
CA LEU A 48 -2.83 -15.48 3.58
C LEU A 48 -2.76 -16.37 4.83
N LYS A 49 -2.05 -15.92 5.87
CA LYS A 49 -1.97 -16.63 7.14
C LYS A 49 -3.29 -16.69 7.89
N LEU A 50 -4.04 -15.59 7.90
CA LEU A 50 -5.30 -15.48 8.65
C LEU A 50 -6.51 -16.11 7.94
N LYS A 51 -6.57 -16.03 6.61
CA LYS A 51 -7.78 -16.35 5.83
C LYS A 51 -7.67 -17.56 4.92
N VAL A 52 -6.46 -18.04 4.63
CA VAL A 52 -6.25 -19.15 3.68
C VAL A 52 -5.71 -20.37 4.42
N ASN A 53 -4.39 -20.54 4.52
CA ASN A 53 -3.74 -21.55 5.35
C ASN A 53 -2.21 -21.40 5.28
N LYS A 54 -1.51 -22.08 6.20
CA LYS A 54 -0.05 -22.09 6.28
C LYS A 54 0.64 -22.60 5.00
N LYS A 55 0.05 -23.57 4.29
CA LYS A 55 0.64 -24.11 3.06
C LYS A 55 0.71 -23.07 1.96
N VAL A 56 -0.35 -22.26 1.79
CA VAL A 56 -0.35 -21.18 0.80
C VAL A 56 0.66 -20.09 1.14
N VAL A 57 0.85 -19.77 2.43
CA VAL A 57 1.92 -18.85 2.88
C VAL A 57 3.31 -19.39 2.52
N SER A 58 3.56 -20.68 2.77
CA SER A 58 4.83 -21.32 2.38
C SER A 58 5.07 -21.24 0.87
N ASN A 59 4.06 -21.56 0.06
CA ASN A 59 4.16 -21.46 -1.40
C ASN A 59 4.44 -20.02 -1.88
N PHE A 60 3.84 -19.02 -1.25
CA PHE A 60 4.09 -17.62 -1.58
C PHE A 60 5.53 -17.20 -1.24
N LEU A 61 6.05 -17.61 -0.09
CA LEU A 61 7.43 -17.33 0.30
C LEU A 61 8.45 -18.06 -0.59
N GLU A 62 8.19 -19.33 -0.94
CA GLU A 62 9.00 -20.07 -1.91
C GLU A 62 9.01 -19.38 -3.27
N PHE A 63 7.84 -18.96 -3.76
CA PHE A 63 7.74 -18.18 -4.99
C PHE A 63 8.59 -16.90 -4.95
N LEU A 64 8.56 -16.13 -3.86
CA LEU A 64 9.36 -14.91 -3.74
C LEU A 64 10.87 -15.17 -3.70
N ASN A 65 11.31 -16.31 -3.15
CA ASN A 65 12.73 -16.65 -3.10
C ASN A 65 13.26 -17.11 -4.47
N ASP A 66 12.43 -17.79 -5.25
CA ASP A 66 12.85 -18.40 -6.52
C ASP A 66 12.56 -17.51 -7.74
N CYS A 67 11.64 -16.54 -7.62
CA CYS A 67 11.22 -15.70 -8.73
C CYS A 67 12.12 -14.47 -8.92
N LEU A 68 12.89 -14.45 -10.01
CA LEU A 68 13.65 -13.27 -10.44
C LEU A 68 12.76 -12.13 -10.97
N GLY A 69 11.46 -12.37 -11.15
CA GLY A 69 10.49 -11.40 -11.67
C GLY A 69 9.89 -10.47 -10.61
N VAL A 70 10.31 -10.58 -9.34
CA VAL A 70 9.81 -9.77 -8.24
C VAL A 70 10.95 -9.11 -7.47
N GLU A 71 10.90 -7.78 -7.35
CA GLU A 71 11.84 -7.02 -6.55
C GLU A 71 11.14 -6.39 -5.34
N ILE A 72 11.52 -6.83 -4.15
CA ILE A 72 11.03 -6.24 -2.90
C ILE A 72 11.87 -5.00 -2.58
N PHE A 73 11.21 -3.88 -2.28
CA PHE A 73 11.90 -2.67 -1.85
C PHE A 73 11.35 -2.13 -0.53
N TYR A 74 12.21 -1.39 0.17
CA TYR A 74 11.87 -0.72 1.42
C TYR A 74 11.56 0.76 1.18
N THR A 75 10.51 1.23 1.81
CA THR A 75 10.04 2.60 1.74
C THR A 75 11.04 3.54 2.39
N GLN A 76 11.46 4.54 1.63
CA GLN A 76 12.32 5.58 2.15
C GLN A 76 11.58 6.44 3.18
N ARG A 77 12.30 6.89 4.21
CA ARG A 77 11.72 7.66 5.33
C ARG A 77 10.92 8.88 4.87
N ASP A 78 11.40 9.60 3.86
CA ASP A 78 10.73 10.81 3.40
C ASP A 78 9.46 10.52 2.60
N VAL A 79 9.41 9.40 1.86
CA VAL A 79 8.19 8.88 1.25
C VAL A 79 7.17 8.54 2.34
N LEU A 80 7.60 7.81 3.38
CA LEU A 80 6.73 7.45 4.50
C LEU A 80 6.15 8.69 5.19
N LYS A 81 6.98 9.70 5.51
CA LYS A 81 6.52 10.96 6.12
C LYS A 81 5.46 11.67 5.27
N LYS A 82 5.68 11.75 3.95
CA LYS A 82 4.73 12.34 3.02
C LYS A 82 3.40 11.59 3.07
N VAL A 83 3.41 10.28 2.97
CA VAL A 83 2.18 9.46 3.04
C VAL A 83 1.48 9.63 4.39
N MET A 84 2.20 9.62 5.52
CA MET A 84 1.62 9.88 6.84
C MET A 84 0.96 11.26 6.93
N TYR A 85 1.59 12.28 6.36
CA TYR A 85 1.04 13.64 6.30
C TYR A 85 -0.26 13.69 5.49
N PHE A 86 -0.34 12.98 4.35
CA PHE A 86 -1.58 12.91 3.57
C PHE A 86 -2.68 12.10 4.27
N PHE A 87 -2.31 10.99 4.90
CA PHE A 87 -3.25 10.13 5.60
C PHE A 87 -3.98 10.84 6.74
N GLY A 88 -3.29 11.73 7.46
CA GLY A 88 -3.91 12.53 8.53
C GLY A 88 -4.87 13.62 8.05
N ARG A 89 -5.00 13.86 6.74
CA ARG A 89 -5.88 14.89 6.17
C ARG A 89 -7.15 14.26 5.59
N LYS A 90 -8.19 15.08 5.34
CA LYS A 90 -9.50 14.61 4.83
C LYS A 90 -9.48 14.08 3.38
N TYR A 91 -8.31 13.85 2.80
CA TYR A 91 -8.19 13.29 1.46
C TYR A 91 -8.43 11.78 1.53
N TYR A 92 -9.36 11.27 0.71
CA TYR A 92 -9.61 9.84 0.55
C TYR A 92 -9.80 9.04 1.86
N GLN A 93 -10.61 9.56 2.80
CA GLN A 93 -10.85 8.97 4.13
C GLN A 93 -11.30 7.49 4.15
N LYS A 94 -11.72 6.94 3.00
CA LYS A 94 -12.15 5.55 2.87
C LYS A 94 -11.02 4.60 2.50
N LEU A 95 -9.85 5.13 2.14
CA LEU A 95 -8.67 4.35 1.80
C LEU A 95 -7.89 3.99 3.06
N SER A 96 -7.41 2.75 3.12
CA SER A 96 -6.47 2.33 4.15
C SER A 96 -5.14 3.07 4.00
N PHE A 97 -4.27 2.95 5.01
CA PHE A 97 -2.93 3.53 4.92
C PHE A 97 -2.15 2.96 3.73
N VAL A 98 -2.25 1.65 3.48
CA VAL A 98 -1.56 1.01 2.35
C VAL A 98 -2.15 1.44 1.01
N ASP A 99 -3.47 1.63 0.92
CA ASP A 99 -4.11 2.18 -0.28
C ASP A 99 -3.62 3.60 -0.58
N GLN A 100 -3.52 4.47 0.43
CA GLN A 100 -3.00 5.82 0.24
C GLN A 100 -1.50 5.82 -0.10
N TYR A 101 -0.75 4.88 0.47
CA TYR A 101 0.64 4.65 0.12
C TYR A 101 0.79 4.23 -1.36
N LEU A 102 -0.02 3.28 -1.83
CA LEU A 102 -0.05 2.85 -3.23
C LEU A 102 -0.53 3.97 -4.15
N LEU A 103 -1.51 4.76 -3.74
CA LEU A 103 -1.95 5.95 -4.44
C LEU A 103 -0.82 6.98 -4.58
N TYR A 104 -0.01 7.20 -3.53
CA TYR A 104 1.18 8.05 -3.61
C TYR A 104 2.21 7.49 -4.61
N LEU A 105 2.49 6.19 -4.54
CA LEU A 105 3.42 5.53 -5.45
C LEU A 105 2.94 5.50 -6.91
N SER A 106 1.64 5.64 -7.15
CA SER A 106 1.09 5.68 -8.52
C SER A 106 1.64 6.82 -9.38
N LYS A 107 2.25 7.83 -8.75
CA LYS A 107 3.01 8.88 -9.44
C LYS A 107 4.24 8.37 -10.20
N TYR A 108 4.79 7.24 -9.77
CA TYR A 108 6.04 6.67 -10.28
C TYR A 108 5.86 5.26 -10.85
N ALA A 109 4.73 4.61 -10.57
CA ALA A 109 4.45 3.25 -10.99
C ALA A 109 3.00 3.05 -11.41
N LYS A 110 2.78 2.08 -12.29
CA LYS A 110 1.45 1.57 -12.56
C LYS A 110 1.01 0.67 -11.42
N ILE A 111 -0.08 1.06 -10.74
CA ILE A 111 -0.69 0.25 -9.69
C ILE A 111 -1.78 -0.64 -10.30
N ILE A 112 -1.71 -1.94 -10.02
CA ILE A 112 -2.75 -2.90 -10.41
C ILE A 112 -3.44 -3.39 -9.14
N THR A 113 -4.74 -3.14 -9.04
CA THR A 113 -5.57 -3.48 -7.87
C THR A 113 -6.97 -3.92 -8.28
N PHE A 114 -7.58 -4.79 -7.48
CA PHE A 114 -9.00 -5.12 -7.58
C PHE A 114 -9.89 -4.27 -6.68
N ASP A 115 -9.32 -3.44 -5.80
CA ASP A 115 -10.08 -2.58 -4.91
C ASP A 115 -10.73 -1.44 -5.68
N LYS A 116 -12.04 -1.27 -5.51
CA LYS A 116 -12.83 -0.28 -6.25
C LYS A 116 -12.58 1.15 -5.76
N ALA A 117 -12.29 1.33 -4.47
CA ALA A 117 -12.03 2.64 -3.88
C ALA A 117 -10.66 3.16 -4.31
N LEU A 118 -9.61 2.32 -4.27
CA LEU A 118 -8.28 2.66 -4.76
C LEU A 118 -8.31 2.93 -6.26
N ASN A 119 -8.98 2.08 -7.06
CA ASN A 119 -9.15 2.32 -8.49
C ASN A 119 -9.84 3.67 -8.79
N ARG A 120 -10.80 4.08 -7.96
CA ARG A 120 -11.43 5.40 -8.09
C ARG A 120 -10.45 6.52 -7.78
N ALA A 121 -9.71 6.41 -6.69
CA ALA A 121 -8.74 7.42 -6.28
C ALA A 121 -7.61 7.58 -7.30
N LEU A 122 -7.11 6.48 -7.89
CA LEU A 122 -6.11 6.49 -8.97
C LEU A 122 -6.60 7.32 -10.16
N ARG A 123 -7.84 7.12 -10.61
CA ARG A 123 -8.45 7.91 -11.70
C ARG A 123 -8.66 9.37 -11.34
N ASP A 124 -9.02 9.66 -10.10
CA ASP A 124 -9.22 11.04 -9.64
C ASP A 124 -7.89 11.79 -9.56
N GLN A 125 -6.80 11.11 -9.16
CA GLN A 125 -5.44 11.65 -9.14
C GLN A 125 -4.86 11.87 -10.54
N GLU A 126 -5.19 11.04 -11.53
CA GLU A 126 -4.79 11.29 -12.94
C GLU A 126 -5.44 12.55 -13.52
N LYS A 127 -6.65 12.92 -13.04
CA LYS A 127 -7.43 14.06 -13.55
C LYS A 127 -7.17 15.36 -12.83
N SER A 128 -6.70 15.30 -11.60
CA SER A 128 -6.34 16.48 -10.82
C SER A 128 -4.82 16.61 -10.87
N GLU A 129 -4.30 17.78 -11.24
CA GLU A 129 -2.89 18.12 -10.97
C GLU A 129 -2.73 18.24 -9.45
N PHE A 130 -2.78 17.10 -8.75
CA PHE A 130 -2.67 17.02 -7.31
C PHE A 130 -1.19 17.19 -6.96
N GLU A 131 -0.72 18.43 -7.10
CA GLU A 131 0.57 18.89 -6.64
C GLU A 131 0.56 18.88 -5.12
N ILE A 132 0.97 17.73 -4.59
CA ILE A 132 1.55 17.65 -3.26
C ILE A 132 2.78 18.56 -3.28
N ASN A 133 2.68 19.72 -2.65
CA ASN A 133 3.82 20.61 -2.47
C ASN A 133 4.79 19.93 -1.49
N ASP A 134 5.80 19.27 -2.04
CA ASP A 134 6.81 18.49 -1.31
C ASP A 134 7.59 19.32 -0.26
N ASN A 135 7.50 20.65 -0.33
CA ASN A 135 8.18 21.58 0.56
C ASN A 135 7.50 21.78 1.92
N GLU A 136 6.26 21.32 2.14
CA GLU A 136 5.56 21.52 3.42
C GLU A 136 5.98 20.56 4.55
N VAL A 137 6.71 19.47 4.24
CA VAL A 137 6.86 18.33 5.18
C VAL A 137 8.07 18.45 6.11
N PHE A 138 8.92 19.48 5.97
CA PHE A 138 10.18 19.57 6.72
C PHE A 138 10.22 20.76 7.70
N LYS A 139 9.92 20.49 8.97
CA LYS A 139 10.46 21.22 10.12
C LYS A 139 10.99 20.22 11.16
N GLU A 140 12.20 20.45 11.65
CA GLU A 140 12.94 19.53 12.52
C GLU A 140 12.41 19.48 13.97
N ASN A 141 12.20 18.23 14.42
CA ASN A 141 12.21 17.64 15.76
C ASN A 141 12.12 18.51 17.02
N LYS A 142 11.00 18.36 17.75
CA LYS A 142 10.90 18.61 19.20
C LYS A 142 10.15 17.49 19.94
N PHE A 143 10.58 16.25 19.71
CA PHE A 143 9.88 15.02 20.09
C PHE A 143 9.33 14.96 21.53
N ILE A 144 10.10 15.41 22.54
CA ILE A 144 9.65 15.32 23.95
C ILE A 144 8.61 16.40 24.31
N LYS A 145 8.69 17.58 23.71
CA LYS A 145 7.68 18.64 23.97
C LYS A 145 6.40 18.36 23.19
N GLU A 146 6.54 17.90 21.95
CA GLU A 146 5.42 17.56 21.07
C GLU A 146 4.65 16.34 21.56
N ALA A 147 5.31 15.30 22.11
CA ALA A 147 4.61 14.15 22.69
C ALA A 147 3.75 14.53 23.91
N ASN A 148 4.25 15.43 24.77
CA ASN A 148 3.50 15.93 25.92
C ASN A 148 2.35 16.88 25.51
N GLU A 149 2.52 17.66 24.45
CA GLU A 149 1.45 18.50 23.89
C GLU A 149 0.39 17.66 23.17
N PHE A 150 0.80 16.60 22.45
CA PHE A 150 -0.10 15.68 21.78
C PHE A 150 -0.92 14.84 22.76
N SER A 151 -0.32 14.38 23.87
CA SER A 151 -1.05 13.71 24.96
C SER A 151 -2.16 14.61 25.50
N LYS A 152 -1.86 15.88 25.79
CA LYS A 152 -2.84 16.86 26.26
C LYS A 152 -3.95 17.15 25.24
N TYR A 153 -3.61 17.13 23.95
CA TYR A 153 -4.59 17.29 22.87
C TYR A 153 -5.57 16.12 22.83
N LEU A 154 -5.08 14.88 22.90
CA LEU A 154 -5.93 13.68 22.92
C LEU A 154 -6.88 13.66 24.12
N ASP A 155 -6.40 14.11 25.29
CA ASP A 155 -7.23 14.21 26.50
C ASP A 155 -8.32 15.28 26.41
N SER A 156 -8.16 16.27 25.51
CA SER A 156 -9.11 17.38 25.33
C SER A 156 -10.17 17.14 24.25
N THR A 157 -9.93 16.18 23.35
CA THR A 157 -10.90 15.73 22.35
C THR A 157 -11.61 14.48 22.86
N ASN A 158 -12.63 14.68 23.70
CA ASN A 158 -13.59 13.62 23.98
C ASN A 158 -14.22 13.19 22.65
N TYR A 159 -13.92 11.98 22.20
CA TYR A 159 -14.62 11.34 21.10
C TYR A 159 -16.02 10.95 21.59
N GLU A 160 -17.01 11.82 21.32
CA GLU A 160 -18.43 11.44 21.23
C GLU A 160 -18.72 10.81 19.86
#